data_AF-A0A0R3ST49-F1
#
_entry.id   AF-A0A0R3ST49-F1
#
_cell.length_a   1.000
_cell.length_b   1.000
_cell.length_c   1.000
_cell.angle_alpha   90.00
_cell.angle_beta   90.00
_cell.angle_gamma   90.00
#
_symmetry.space_group_name_H-M   'P 1'
#
loop_
_entity.id
_entity.type
_entity.pdbx_description
1 polymer ?
#
loop_
_entity_poly.entity_id
_entity_poly.type
_entity_poly.pdbx_seq_one_letter_code
_entity_poly.pdbx_strand_id
1 'polypeptide(L)'
;LRFWQWLNKILSIILYGHDLFNHSYSRINQLGGLFVNGRPLPASTRQRIVELAQSGARPCDISRLLQVSNGCVSKILCRFHETGSIRPKAIGGSKPRVATTAVVSKIAAYKRACPSIFAWEIRERLLHEGVCLPTNIPSVSVGAASQSSQNLFNSKIFAI
;
A
#
# COMPACT_ATOMS: atom_id res chain seq x y z
N LEU A 1 -11.93 -16.63 -27.49
CA LEU A 1 -13.05 -16.19 -26.63
C LEU A 1 -12.64 -15.75 -25.22
N ARG A 2 -11.91 -16.57 -24.43
CA ARG A 2 -11.58 -16.25 -23.02
C ARG A 2 -10.68 -15.02 -22.83
N PHE A 3 -9.72 -14.82 -23.73
CA PHE A 3 -8.88 -13.61 -23.72
C PHE A 3 -9.69 -12.35 -23.99
N TRP A 4 -10.62 -12.40 -24.95
CA TRP A 4 -11.48 -11.27 -25.29
C TRP A 4 -12.49 -10.97 -24.16
N GLN A 5 -13.01 -11.98 -23.48
CA GLN A 5 -13.83 -11.81 -22.27
C GLN A 5 -13.03 -11.24 -21.09
N TRP A 6 -11.77 -11.66 -20.92
CA TRP A 6 -10.88 -11.12 -19.89
C TRP A 6 -10.49 -9.66 -20.17
N LEU A 7 -10.19 -9.34 -21.43
CA LEU A 7 -9.88 -7.98 -21.87
C LEU A 7 -11.09 -7.05 -21.68
N ASN A 8 -12.29 -7.49 -22.03
CA ASN A 8 -13.52 -6.72 -21.78
C ASN A 8 -13.82 -6.57 -20.28
N LYS A 9 -13.48 -7.56 -19.44
CA LYS A 9 -13.62 -7.46 -17.99
C LYS A 9 -12.61 -6.48 -17.39
N ILE A 10 -11.36 -6.48 -17.87
CA ILE A 10 -10.32 -5.51 -17.49
C ILE A 10 -10.69 -4.11 -17.99
N LEU A 11 -11.12 -3.98 -19.24
CA LEU A 11 -11.57 -2.71 -19.81
C LEU A 11 -12.82 -2.18 -19.09
N SER A 12 -13.76 -3.04 -18.69
CA SER A 12 -14.90 -2.66 -17.85
C SER A 12 -14.45 -2.22 -16.44
N ILE A 13 -13.43 -2.85 -15.86
CA ILE A 13 -12.86 -2.41 -14.56
C ILE A 13 -12.15 -1.05 -14.70
N ILE A 14 -11.44 -0.82 -15.80
CA ILE A 14 -10.69 0.42 -16.03
C ILE A 14 -11.62 1.57 -16.47
N LEU A 15 -12.65 1.28 -17.27
CA LEU A 15 -13.57 2.28 -17.84
C LEU A 15 -14.84 2.52 -16.98
N TYR A 16 -15.27 1.53 -16.19
CA TYR A 16 -16.50 1.60 -15.37
C TYR A 16 -16.30 1.18 -13.89
N GLY A 17 -15.09 0.77 -13.48
CA GLY A 17 -14.89 -0.12 -12.33
C GLY A 17 -14.45 0.47 -11.01
N HIS A 18 -14.79 1.73 -10.68
CA HIS A 18 -14.72 2.14 -9.29
C HIS A 18 -16.03 1.87 -8.51
N ASP A 19 -17.19 1.86 -9.17
CA ASP A 19 -18.48 1.82 -8.46
C ASP A 19 -19.22 0.47 -8.50
N LEU A 20 -19.04 -0.35 -9.55
CA LEU A 20 -19.79 -1.62 -9.67
C LEU A 20 -19.23 -2.78 -8.83
N PHE A 21 -17.94 -2.78 -8.46
CA PHE A 21 -17.35 -3.83 -7.61
C PHE A 21 -17.56 -3.59 -6.11
N ASN A 22 -17.98 -2.38 -5.72
CA ASN A 22 -18.23 -2.05 -4.31
C ASN A 22 -19.58 -2.58 -3.81
N HIS A 23 -20.57 -2.74 -4.68
CA HIS A 23 -21.93 -3.11 -4.28
C HIS A 23 -22.07 -4.54 -3.74
N SER A 24 -21.19 -5.46 -4.12
CA SER A 24 -21.30 -6.88 -3.74
C SER A 24 -20.79 -7.17 -2.31
N TYR A 25 -20.01 -6.25 -1.72
CA TYR A 25 -19.42 -6.40 -0.38
C TYR A 25 -19.67 -5.18 0.53
N SER A 26 -20.38 -4.17 0.03
CA SER A 26 -20.78 -3.00 0.80
C SER A 26 -21.80 -3.37 1.87
N ARG A 27 -21.60 -2.82 3.07
CA ARG A 27 -22.54 -2.91 4.18
C ARG A 27 -23.18 -1.55 4.41
N ILE A 28 -24.35 -1.56 5.03
CA ILE A 28 -25.08 -0.36 5.43
C ILE A 28 -24.84 -0.13 6.91
N ASN A 29 -24.45 1.09 7.28
CA ASN A 29 -24.30 1.47 8.69
C ASN A 29 -25.66 1.88 9.30
N GLN A 30 -25.70 2.18 10.60
CA GLN A 30 -26.94 2.58 11.30
C GLN A 30 -27.58 3.88 10.79
N LEU A 31 -26.83 4.69 10.04
CA LEU A 31 -27.29 5.95 9.45
C LEU A 31 -27.72 5.77 7.98
N GLY A 32 -27.74 4.53 7.47
CA GLY A 32 -28.11 4.23 6.08
C GLY A 32 -26.98 4.37 5.06
N GLY A 33 -25.76 4.74 5.48
CA GLY A 33 -24.63 4.96 4.58
C GLY A 33 -23.88 3.68 4.22
N LEU A 34 -23.47 3.58 2.95
CA LEU A 34 -22.67 2.47 2.41
C LEU A 34 -21.22 2.54 2.87
N PHE A 35 -20.65 1.41 3.29
CA PHE A 35 -19.23 1.29 3.64
C PHE A 35 -18.67 -0.10 3.36
N VAL A 36 -17.34 -0.19 3.23
CA VAL A 36 -16.62 -1.45 3.08
C VAL A 36 -15.62 -1.59 4.23
N ASN A 37 -15.62 -2.73 4.92
CA ASN A 37 -14.67 -2.97 6.01
C ASN A 37 -13.22 -2.90 5.56
N GLY A 38 -12.35 -2.33 6.39
CA GLY A 38 -10.92 -2.28 6.14
C GLY A 38 -10.51 -1.39 4.95
N ARG A 39 -11.48 -0.74 4.29
CA ARG A 39 -11.23 0.22 3.22
C ARG A 39 -11.48 1.64 3.74
N PRO A 40 -10.65 2.62 3.33
CA PRO A 40 -10.90 4.00 3.66
C PRO A 40 -12.14 4.50 2.92
N LEU A 41 -12.82 5.49 3.50
CA LEU A 41 -13.95 6.16 2.87
C LEU A 41 -13.53 6.76 1.50
N PRO A 42 -14.42 6.81 0.49
CA PRO A 42 -14.11 7.45 -0.80
C PRO A 42 -13.55 8.86 -0.64
N ALA A 43 -12.65 9.25 -1.55
CA ALA A 43 -11.99 10.55 -1.49
C ALA A 43 -12.99 11.71 -1.56
N SER A 44 -14.02 11.58 -2.41
CA SER A 44 -15.12 12.55 -2.54
C SER A 44 -15.84 12.78 -1.20
N THR A 45 -16.19 11.72 -0.47
CA THR A 45 -16.87 11.86 0.82
C THR A 45 -15.95 12.48 1.88
N ARG A 46 -14.65 12.12 1.91
CA ARG A 46 -13.67 12.74 2.82
C ARG A 46 -13.50 14.23 2.54
N GLN A 47 -13.43 14.61 1.26
CA GLN A 47 -13.38 16.01 0.83
C GLN A 47 -14.64 16.75 1.31
N ARG A 48 -15.82 16.17 1.09
CA ARG A 48 -17.10 16.76 1.48
C ARG A 48 -17.24 16.98 2.99
N ILE A 49 -16.70 16.06 3.81
CA ILE A 49 -16.65 16.22 5.26
C ILE A 49 -15.87 17.48 5.65
N VAL A 50 -14.72 17.72 5.03
CA VAL A 50 -13.87 18.89 5.31
C VAL A 50 -14.53 20.18 4.82
N GLU A 51 -15.07 20.19 3.61
CA GLU A 51 -15.78 21.35 3.05
C GLU A 51 -16.91 21.82 3.96
N LEU A 52 -17.76 20.90 4.43
CA LEU A 52 -18.88 21.23 5.31
C LEU A 52 -18.41 21.76 6.67
N ALA A 53 -17.34 21.20 7.22
CA ALA A 53 -16.77 21.70 8.47
C ALA A 53 -16.18 23.11 8.29
N GLN A 54 -15.51 23.38 7.17
CA GLN A 54 -14.99 24.71 6.83
C GLN A 54 -16.10 25.74 6.59
N SER A 55 -17.28 25.32 6.11
CA SER A 55 -18.47 26.16 6.02
C SER A 55 -19.21 26.31 7.35
N GLY A 56 -18.64 25.86 8.47
CA GLY A 56 -19.21 26.02 9.82
C GLY A 56 -20.24 24.96 10.23
N ALA A 57 -20.43 23.89 9.45
CA ALA A 57 -21.35 22.82 9.84
C ALA A 57 -20.81 22.02 11.04
N ARG A 58 -21.70 21.67 11.97
CA ARG A 58 -21.32 20.86 13.14
C ARG A 58 -21.02 19.42 12.72
N PRO A 59 -20.04 18.74 13.33
CA PRO A 59 -19.71 17.35 13.00
C PRO A 59 -20.90 16.37 13.04
N CYS A 60 -21.85 16.59 13.96
CA CYS A 60 -23.07 15.78 14.05
C CYS A 60 -24.01 15.97 12.86
N ASP A 61 -24.09 17.17 12.30
CA ASP A 61 -24.91 17.47 11.13
C ASP A 61 -24.28 16.88 9.88
N ILE A 62 -22.96 16.99 9.76
CA ILE A 62 -22.17 16.34 8.70
C ILE A 62 -22.37 14.82 8.73
N SER A 63 -22.33 14.21 9.92
CA SER A 63 -22.55 12.77 10.11
C SER A 63 -23.91 12.32 9.58
N ARG A 64 -24.97 13.07 9.90
CA ARG A 64 -26.33 12.78 9.42
C ARG A 64 -26.46 13.01 7.91
N LEU A 65 -25.96 14.14 7.42
CA LEU A 65 -26.08 14.52 6.01
C LEU A 65 -25.36 13.54 5.07
N LEU A 66 -24.15 13.13 5.44
CA LEU A 66 -23.34 12.21 4.63
C LEU A 66 -23.54 10.74 5.00
N GLN A 67 -24.40 10.46 5.99
CA GLN A 67 -24.65 9.12 6.52
C GLN A 67 -23.36 8.38 6.94
N VAL A 68 -22.39 9.11 7.49
CA VAL A 68 -21.10 8.59 7.96
C VAL A 68 -21.11 8.63 9.48
N SER A 69 -20.56 7.61 10.15
CA SER A 69 -20.53 7.58 11.62
C SER A 69 -19.77 8.78 12.23
N ASN A 70 -20.28 9.30 13.35
CA ASN A 70 -19.66 10.44 14.07
C ASN A 70 -18.16 10.22 14.36
N GLY A 71 -17.78 8.99 14.77
CA GLY A 71 -16.39 8.66 15.02
C GLY A 71 -15.50 8.71 13.76
N CYS A 72 -16.04 8.41 12.58
CA CYS A 72 -15.31 8.54 11.31
C CYS A 72 -15.14 10.02 10.93
N VAL A 73 -16.22 10.82 11.02
CA VAL A 73 -16.18 12.28 10.80
C VAL A 73 -15.12 12.93 11.69
N SER A 74 -15.17 12.66 13.00
CA SER A 74 -14.20 13.19 13.96
C SER A 74 -12.75 12.81 13.62
N LYS A 75 -12.49 11.55 13.28
CA LYS A 75 -11.14 11.09 12.88
C LYS A 75 -10.61 11.80 11.63
N ILE A 76 -11.47 12.05 10.65
CA ILE A 76 -11.09 12.74 9.41
C ILE A 76 -10.78 14.20 9.71
N LEU A 77 -11.65 14.90 10.45
CA LEU A 77 -11.46 16.30 10.79
C LEU A 77 -10.22 16.51 11.67
N CYS A 78 -10.05 15.71 12.72
CA CYS A 78 -8.88 15.78 13.59
C CYS A 78 -7.57 15.68 12.78
N ARG A 79 -7.46 14.66 11.92
CA ARG A 79 -6.30 14.51 11.04
C ARG A 79 -6.12 15.69 10.06
N PHE A 80 -7.21 16.21 9.52
CA PHE A 80 -7.16 17.34 8.60
C PHE A 80 -6.63 18.60 9.32
N HIS A 81 -7.05 18.84 10.56
CA HIS A 81 -6.50 19.93 11.38
C HIS A 81 -5.02 19.73 11.73
N GLU A 82 -4.59 18.49 11.98
CA GLU A 82 -3.18 18.18 12.28
C GLU A 82 -2.24 18.27 11.07
N THR A 83 -2.71 17.87 9.87
CA THR A 83 -1.82 17.61 8.71
C THR A 83 -2.21 18.33 7.43
N GLY A 84 -3.41 18.92 7.35
CA GLY A 84 -4.00 19.45 6.12
C GLY A 84 -4.37 18.39 5.07
N SER A 85 -4.16 17.10 5.35
CA SER A 85 -4.34 16.04 4.36
C SER A 85 -5.64 15.27 4.54
N ILE A 86 -6.45 15.23 3.49
CA ILE A 86 -7.63 14.34 3.44
C ILE A 86 -7.23 12.89 3.16
N ARG A 87 -6.00 12.61 2.71
CA ARG A 87 -5.58 11.26 2.27
C ARG A 87 -5.54 10.29 3.45
N PRO A 88 -5.98 9.02 3.29
CA PRO A 88 -5.90 8.05 4.36
C PRO A 88 -4.43 7.75 4.69
N LYS A 89 -4.16 7.22 5.89
CA LYS A 89 -2.83 6.68 6.23
C LYS A 89 -2.63 5.44 5.36
N ALA A 90 -1.40 5.15 4.95
CA ALA A 90 -1.10 3.91 4.26
C ALA A 90 -1.64 2.73 5.11
N ILE A 91 -2.49 1.90 4.52
CA ILE A 91 -3.08 0.74 5.18
C ILE A 91 -2.24 -0.47 4.75
N GLY A 92 -1.53 -1.06 5.71
CA GLY A 92 -0.62 -2.17 5.45
C GLY A 92 0.82 -1.72 5.16
N GLY A 93 1.74 -2.66 5.38
CA GLY A 93 3.18 -2.46 5.34
C GLY A 93 3.79 -2.96 6.65
N SER A 94 4.56 -4.04 6.59
CA SER A 94 5.49 -4.35 7.68
C SER A 94 6.61 -3.30 7.63
N LYS A 95 6.98 -2.73 8.79
CA LYS A 95 8.30 -2.11 8.89
C LYS A 95 9.31 -3.20 8.49
N PRO A 96 10.27 -2.93 7.58
CA PRO A 96 11.28 -3.94 7.24
C PRO A 96 12.01 -4.31 8.53
N ARG A 97 11.79 -5.56 9.01
CA ARG A 97 12.33 -6.03 10.29
C ARG A 97 13.86 -6.20 10.28
N VAL A 98 14.47 -6.27 9.09
CA VAL A 98 15.86 -6.74 8.92
C VAL A 98 16.70 -5.85 8.00
N ALA A 99 16.08 -5.00 7.16
CA ALA A 99 16.82 -4.15 6.24
C ALA A 99 17.02 -2.75 6.84
N THR A 100 18.07 -2.59 7.66
CA THR A 100 18.53 -1.25 8.05
C THR A 100 18.96 -0.48 6.80
N THR A 101 18.78 0.84 6.79
CA THR A 101 19.13 1.70 5.65
C THR A 101 20.56 1.48 5.15
N ALA A 102 21.50 1.21 6.07
CA ALA A 102 22.90 0.91 5.75
C ALA A 102 23.07 -0.33 4.86
N VAL A 103 22.31 -1.40 5.13
CA VAL A 103 22.35 -2.65 4.34
C VAL A 103 21.83 -2.39 2.93
N VAL A 104 20.70 -1.69 2.81
CA VAL A 104 20.10 -1.34 1.51
C VAL A 104 21.07 -0.48 0.67
N SER A 105 21.71 0.52 1.28
CA SER A 105 22.68 1.37 0.59
C SER A 105 23.90 0.59 0.08
N LYS A 106 24.41 -0.36 0.87
CA LYS A 106 25.55 -1.21 0.47
C LYS A 106 25.20 -2.19 -0.66
N ILE A 107 24.03 -2.83 -0.59
CA ILE A 107 23.51 -3.69 -1.67
C ILE A 107 23.43 -2.90 -2.98
N ALA A 108 22.87 -1.68 -2.93
CA ALA A 108 22.78 -0.82 -4.10
C ALA A 108 24.15 -0.40 -4.65
N ALA A 109 25.14 -0.15 -3.77
CA ALA A 109 26.51 0.15 -4.19
C ALA A 109 27.16 -1.03 -4.91
N TYR A 110 27.03 -2.25 -4.40
CA TYR A 110 27.58 -3.44 -5.05
C TYR A 110 26.94 -3.70 -6.41
N LYS A 111 25.61 -3.56 -6.53
CA LYS A 111 24.91 -3.71 -7.80
C LYS A 111 25.25 -2.62 -8.82
N ARG A 112 25.52 -1.39 -8.37
CA ARG A 112 25.99 -0.31 -9.26
C ARG A 112 27.42 -0.59 -9.77
N ALA A 113 28.30 -1.08 -8.91
CA ALA A 113 29.68 -1.40 -9.28
C ALA A 113 29.76 -2.64 -10.18
N CYS A 114 28.91 -3.64 -9.93
CA CYS A 114 28.86 -4.88 -10.70
C CYS A 114 27.40 -5.35 -10.84
N PRO A 115 26.70 -5.01 -11.92
CA PRO A 115 25.30 -5.40 -12.10
C PRO A 115 25.05 -6.91 -12.09
N SER A 116 26.06 -7.70 -12.52
CA SER A 116 26.02 -9.16 -12.57
C SER A 116 26.24 -9.86 -11.23
N ILE A 117 26.65 -9.15 -10.17
CA ILE A 117 26.94 -9.75 -8.86
C ILE A 117 25.72 -10.52 -8.32
N PHE A 118 25.93 -11.76 -7.89
CA PHE A 118 24.90 -12.65 -7.39
C PHE A 118 24.49 -12.33 -5.95
N ALA A 119 23.28 -12.74 -5.57
CA ALA A 119 22.74 -12.47 -4.23
C ALA A 119 23.58 -13.10 -3.10
N TRP A 120 24.18 -14.27 -3.33
CA TRP A 120 25.06 -14.92 -2.36
C TRP A 120 26.39 -14.17 -2.21
N GLU A 121 26.96 -13.63 -3.30
CA GLU A 121 28.18 -12.83 -3.26
C GLU A 121 27.95 -11.51 -2.50
N ILE A 122 26.80 -10.87 -2.73
CA ILE A 122 26.38 -9.70 -1.94
C ILE A 122 26.28 -10.07 -0.45
N ARG A 123 25.70 -11.23 -0.12
CA ARG A 123 25.58 -11.71 1.27
C ARG A 123 26.95 -11.88 1.93
N GLU A 124 27.89 -12.54 1.25
CA GLU A 124 29.25 -12.74 1.75
C GLU A 124 29.97 -11.42 1.96
N ARG A 125 29.85 -10.47 1.02
CA ARG A 125 30.46 -9.13 1.17
C ARG A 125 29.85 -8.35 2.33
N LEU A 126 28.54 -8.45 2.57
CA LEU A 126 27.90 -7.80 3.71
C LEU A 126 28.39 -8.36 5.05
N LEU A 127 28.68 -9.66 5.13
CA LEU A 127 29.26 -10.30 6.32
C LEU A 127 30.74 -9.93 6.48
N HIS A 128 31.52 -9.98 5.39
CA HIS A 128 32.95 -9.69 5.40
C HIS A 128 33.26 -8.23 5.76
N GLU A 129 32.44 -7.28 5.27
CA GLU A 129 32.57 -5.87 5.62
C GLU A 129 31.90 -5.50 6.96
N GLY A 130 31.34 -6.48 7.69
CA GLY A 130 30.70 -6.26 8.99
C GLY A 130 29.42 -5.41 8.93
N VAL A 131 28.85 -5.19 7.74
CA VAL A 131 27.60 -4.44 7.55
C VAL A 131 26.41 -5.21 8.12
N CYS A 132 26.47 -6.54 8.05
CA CYS A 132 25.51 -7.44 8.69
C CYS A 132 26.24 -8.44 9.60
N LEU A 133 25.60 -8.81 10.72
CA LEU A 133 26.00 -9.97 11.52
C LEU A 133 25.32 -11.24 10.97
N PRO A 134 25.84 -12.46 11.26
CA PRO A 134 25.20 -13.72 10.87
C PRO A 134 23.74 -13.84 11.32
N THR A 135 23.36 -13.15 12.41
CA THR A 135 22.01 -13.12 12.98
C THR A 135 21.08 -12.09 12.33
N ASN A 136 21.62 -11.13 11.57
CA ASN A 136 20.88 -10.01 10.97
C ASN A 136 21.01 -9.97 9.43
N ILE A 137 21.64 -10.98 8.83
CA ILE A 137 21.80 -11.09 7.38
C ILE A 137 20.45 -11.47 6.75
N PRO A 138 19.98 -10.76 5.70
CA PRO A 138 18.72 -11.10 5.04
C PRO A 138 18.81 -12.51 4.42
N SER A 139 17.80 -13.33 4.65
CA SER A 139 17.75 -14.70 4.14
C SER A 139 17.59 -14.70 2.62
N VAL A 140 18.53 -15.32 1.92
CA VAL A 140 18.41 -15.59 0.47
C VAL A 140 17.59 -16.87 0.32
N SER A 141 16.36 -16.76 -0.16
CA SER A 141 15.55 -17.95 -0.46
C SER A 141 16.13 -18.64 -1.69
N VAL A 142 16.91 -19.70 -1.48
CA VAL A 142 17.44 -20.54 -2.56
C VAL A 142 16.31 -21.44 -3.04
N GLY A 143 15.53 -20.97 -4.02
CA GLY A 143 14.70 -21.85 -4.84
C GLY A 143 15.59 -22.44 -5.93
N ALA A 144 15.79 -23.76 -5.93
CA ALA A 144 16.43 -24.46 -7.03
C ALA A 144 15.66 -24.17 -8.34
N ALA A 145 16.22 -23.36 -9.22
CA ALA A 145 15.65 -23.13 -10.54
C ALA A 145 16.78 -22.94 -11.55
N SER A 146 16.71 -23.76 -12.59
CA SER A 146 17.53 -23.77 -13.79
C SER A 146 17.75 -22.38 -14.39
N GLN A 147 18.89 -22.25 -15.09
CA GLN A 147 19.51 -21.02 -15.58
C GLN A 147 18.60 -20.11 -16.45
N SER A 148 17.42 -20.56 -16.87
CA SER A 148 16.48 -19.80 -17.69
C SER A 148 15.50 -18.89 -16.92
N SER A 149 15.46 -18.92 -15.57
CA SER A 149 14.52 -18.09 -14.76
C SER A 149 15.16 -16.91 -14.00
N GLN A 150 16.44 -16.62 -14.23
CA GLN A 150 17.23 -15.68 -13.40
C GLN A 150 16.79 -14.20 -13.51
N ASN A 151 16.06 -13.81 -14.56
CA ASN A 151 15.58 -12.43 -14.72
C ASN A 151 14.43 -12.07 -13.76
N LEU A 152 13.69 -13.05 -13.22
CA LEU A 152 12.59 -12.79 -12.29
C LEU A 152 13.04 -12.76 -10.82
N PHE A 153 14.25 -13.24 -10.52
CA PHE A 153 14.81 -13.26 -9.16
C PHE A 153 15.43 -11.93 -8.76
N ASN A 154 15.94 -11.14 -9.72
CA ASN A 154 16.41 -9.77 -9.48
C ASN A 154 15.27 -8.84 -8.99
N SER A 155 14.02 -9.14 -9.32
CA SER A 155 12.88 -8.26 -9.00
C SER A 155 12.35 -8.43 -7.57
N LYS A 156 12.65 -9.54 -6.88
CA LYS A 156 12.09 -9.82 -5.54
C LYS A 156 12.92 -9.27 -4.37
N ILE A 157 14.20 -8.95 -4.59
CA ILE A 157 15.03 -8.23 -3.59
C ILE A 157 14.68 -6.74 -3.55
N PHE A 158 14.11 -6.18 -4.64
CA PHE A 158 13.76 -4.76 -4.77
C PHE A 158 12.28 -4.44 -4.46
N ALA A 159 11.50 -5.41 -3.98
CA ALA A 159 10.10 -5.18 -3.56
C ALA A 159 9.98 -4.92 -2.05
N ILE A 160 10.91 -4.12 -1.49
CA ILE A 160 10.80 -3.50 -0.15
C ILE A 160 10.49 -2.03 -0.33
#